data_AF-A0A7C4KIM1-F1
#
_entry.id   AF-A0A7C4KIM1-F1
#
_cell.length_a   1.000
_cell.length_b   1.000
_cell.length_c   1.000
_cell.angle_alpha   90.00
_cell.angle_beta   90.00
_cell.angle_gamma   90.00
#
_symmetry.space_group_name_H-M   'P 1'
#
loop_
_entity.id
_entity.type
_entity.pdbx_description
1 polymer ?
#
loop_
_entity_poly.entity_id
_entity_poly.type
_entity_poly.pdbx_seq_one_letter_code
_entity_poly.pdbx_strand_id
1 'polypeptide(L)'
;MIGKPISPPKILLLSSPDWEDYELLDSGNGERLERFGPVTCIRPDAEAIWKPALPETAWQKAQTRFISTPEENGGHWEWKVPPRERWVMQYRGLRFWAQMGGSKHLGVFPEQASQWDWITEQVQIAQRPLRVLNLFGYTGLATLAAAQAGARVTHIDASRKAIAWAQENQRLSGLTDASIRWLVDDAMKFVRREQRRGSQYDGIVLDPPKFGRGPKGEVWEFFKL
;
A
#
# COMPACT_ATOMS: atom_id res chain seq x y z
N MET A 1 -4.65 16.06 45.14
CA MET A 1 -5.03 16.30 43.73
C MET A 1 -5.62 15.01 43.18
N ILE A 2 -6.92 14.95 42.93
CA ILE A 2 -7.56 13.79 42.29
C ILE A 2 -7.21 13.87 40.81
N GLY A 3 -6.47 12.89 40.29
CA GLY A 3 -6.05 12.86 38.89
C GLY A 3 -7.26 12.92 37.95
N LYS A 4 -7.16 13.68 36.86
CA LYS A 4 -8.21 13.70 35.83
C LYS A 4 -8.48 12.27 35.37
N PRO A 5 -9.76 11.85 35.26
CA PRO A 5 -10.08 10.54 34.73
C PRO A 5 -9.54 10.42 33.31
N ILE A 6 -8.68 9.43 33.10
CA ILE A 6 -8.18 9.08 31.77
C ILE A 6 -9.34 8.42 31.04
N SER A 7 -9.85 9.08 30.00
CA SER A 7 -10.80 8.44 29.09
C SER A 7 -10.03 7.43 28.22
N PRO A 8 -10.52 6.19 28.07
CA PRO A 8 -9.87 5.24 27.19
C PRO A 8 -9.86 5.79 25.75
N PRO A 9 -8.82 5.46 24.95
CA PRO A 9 -8.78 5.88 23.56
C PRO A 9 -9.99 5.33 22.81
N LYS A 10 -10.60 6.17 21.96
CA LYS A 10 -11.65 5.71 21.06
C LYS A 10 -11.01 4.86 19.96
N ILE A 11 -11.36 3.57 19.91
CA ILE A 11 -10.96 2.69 18.82
C ILE A 11 -11.89 2.96 17.65
N LEU A 12 -11.32 3.40 16.53
CA LEU A 12 -12.04 3.54 15.27
C LEU A 12 -11.59 2.41 14.33
N LEU A 13 -12.54 1.53 13.98
CA LEU A 13 -12.30 0.48 13.00
C LEU A 13 -12.53 1.08 11.60
N LEU A 14 -11.47 1.12 10.81
CA LEU A 14 -11.52 1.53 9.40
C LEU A 14 -11.47 0.29 8.53
N SER A 15 -12.32 0.24 7.50
CA SER A 15 -12.39 -0.87 6.55
C SER A 15 -12.75 -0.34 5.17
N SER A 16 -12.52 -1.17 4.14
CA SER A 16 -12.83 -0.86 2.75
C SER A 16 -13.88 -1.85 2.23
N PRO A 17 -15.14 -1.79 2.72
CA PRO A 17 -16.11 -2.86 2.52
C PRO A 17 -16.55 -3.01 1.05
N ASP A 18 -16.43 -1.95 0.25
CA ASP A 18 -16.91 -1.91 -1.13
C ASP A 18 -15.88 -2.41 -2.16
N TRP A 19 -14.74 -2.96 -1.73
CA TRP A 19 -13.71 -3.40 -2.66
C TRP A 19 -14.05 -4.76 -3.26
N GLU A 20 -14.56 -4.78 -4.50
CA GLU A 20 -14.91 -6.02 -5.18
C GLU A 20 -13.71 -6.85 -5.65
N ASP A 21 -12.62 -6.22 -6.08
CA ASP A 21 -11.42 -6.93 -6.54
C ASP A 21 -10.56 -7.52 -5.41
N TYR A 22 -10.76 -7.15 -4.14
CA TYR A 22 -10.04 -7.75 -3.03
C TYR A 22 -10.98 -8.36 -2.01
N GLU A 23 -10.64 -9.55 -1.51
CA GLU A 23 -11.41 -10.19 -0.45
C GLU A 23 -10.50 -11.05 0.43
N LEU A 24 -10.62 -10.88 1.74
CA LEU A 24 -10.10 -11.84 2.71
C LEU A 24 -11.16 -12.94 2.88
N LEU A 25 -10.92 -14.11 2.28
CA LEU A 25 -11.88 -15.21 2.25
C LEU A 25 -11.90 -15.99 3.57
N ASP A 26 -10.72 -16.24 4.15
CA ASP A 26 -10.55 -16.92 5.43
C ASP A 26 -9.17 -16.61 6.02
N SER A 27 -8.99 -16.88 7.31
CA SER A 27 -7.70 -16.77 7.99
C SER A 27 -7.63 -17.72 9.17
N GLY A 28 -6.41 -18.13 9.51
CA GLY A 28 -6.16 -18.98 10.66
C GLY A 28 -4.89 -19.80 10.46
N ASN A 29 -4.46 -20.46 11.54
CA ASN A 29 -3.24 -21.28 11.58
C ASN A 29 -1.99 -20.55 11.05
N GLY A 30 -1.91 -19.23 11.26
CA GLY A 30 -0.79 -18.41 10.81
C GLY A 30 -0.83 -18.01 9.32
N GLU A 31 -1.99 -18.11 8.66
CA GLU A 31 -2.16 -17.82 7.24
C GLU A 31 -3.46 -17.06 6.93
N ARG A 32 -3.50 -16.47 5.74
CA ARG A 32 -4.70 -15.90 5.11
C ARG A 32 -4.97 -16.55 3.76
N LEU A 33 -6.23 -16.79 3.46
CA LEU A 33 -6.74 -17.11 2.14
C LEU A 33 -7.41 -15.84 1.57
N GLU A 34 -6.89 -15.36 0.45
CA GLU A 34 -7.30 -14.08 -0.13
C GLU A 34 -7.59 -14.21 -1.61
N ARG A 35 -8.43 -13.30 -2.13
CA ARG A 35 -8.67 -13.09 -3.55
C ARG A 35 -8.19 -11.70 -3.96
N PHE A 36 -7.38 -11.65 -5.01
CA PHE A 36 -6.92 -10.45 -5.70
C PHE A 36 -7.36 -10.54 -7.16
N GLY A 37 -8.51 -9.96 -7.49
CA GLY A 37 -9.15 -10.04 -8.80
C GLY A 37 -9.40 -11.50 -9.18
N PRO A 38 -8.79 -12.00 -10.28
CA PRO A 38 -8.95 -13.38 -10.74
C PRO A 38 -8.06 -14.40 -10.01
N VAL A 39 -7.23 -13.97 -9.06
CA VAL A 39 -6.27 -14.82 -8.35
C VAL A 39 -6.72 -15.07 -6.93
N THR A 40 -6.78 -16.34 -6.53
CA THR A 40 -6.86 -16.75 -5.12
C THR A 40 -5.49 -17.24 -4.63
N CYS A 41 -5.04 -16.72 -3.50
CA CYS A 41 -3.73 -17.02 -2.95
C CYS A 41 -3.77 -17.28 -1.45
N ILE A 42 -2.85 -18.11 -0.98
CA ILE A 42 -2.56 -18.27 0.45
C ILE A 42 -1.27 -17.53 0.78
N ARG A 43 -1.30 -16.68 1.82
CA ARG A 43 -0.14 -15.93 2.29
C ARG A 43 0.04 -16.11 3.81
N PRO A 44 1.30 -16.03 4.30
CA PRO A 44 1.60 -16.13 5.72
C PRO A 44 1.12 -14.89 6.48
N ASP A 45 0.55 -15.12 7.66
CA ASP A 45 0.12 -14.11 8.61
C ASP A 45 0.23 -14.63 10.06
N ALA A 46 1.35 -14.35 10.70
CA ALA A 46 1.66 -14.87 12.03
C ALA A 46 0.64 -14.46 13.12
N GLU A 47 -0.13 -13.39 12.88
CA GLU A 47 -1.14 -12.89 13.81
C GLU A 47 -2.46 -13.68 13.74
N ALA A 48 -2.71 -14.41 12.65
CA ALA A 48 -3.90 -15.23 12.45
C ALA A 48 -3.82 -16.57 13.21
N ILE A 49 -3.68 -16.51 14.53
CA ILE A 49 -3.45 -17.68 15.41
C ILE A 49 -4.69 -18.56 15.67
N TRP A 50 -5.87 -18.11 15.22
CA TRP A 50 -7.13 -18.82 15.38
C TRP A 50 -7.28 -19.96 14.36
N LYS A 51 -8.32 -20.78 14.53
CA LYS A 51 -8.66 -21.84 13.57
C LYS A 51 -9.38 -21.23 12.34
N PRO A 52 -9.05 -21.66 11.11
CA PRO A 52 -9.80 -21.30 9.90
C PRO A 52 -11.29 -21.63 10.04
N ALA A 53 -12.14 -20.76 9.51
CA ALA A 53 -13.58 -20.96 9.53
C ALA A 53 -14.05 -21.84 8.36
N LEU A 54 -13.38 -21.77 7.21
CA LEU A 54 -13.69 -22.59 6.05
C LEU A 54 -13.06 -23.99 6.15
N PRO A 55 -13.65 -25.01 5.52
CA PRO A 55 -13.04 -26.33 5.45
C PRO A 55 -11.75 -26.30 4.63
N GLU A 56 -10.85 -27.25 4.88
CA GLU A 56 -9.58 -27.39 4.16
C GLU A 56 -9.76 -27.46 2.63
N THR A 57 -10.86 -28.05 2.17
CA THR A 57 -11.21 -28.14 0.75
C THR A 57 -11.40 -26.77 0.08
N ALA A 58 -11.74 -25.71 0.83
CA ALA A 58 -11.76 -24.35 0.31
C ALA A 58 -10.33 -23.81 0.11
N TRP A 59 -9.44 -24.02 1.08
CA TRP A 59 -8.02 -23.64 1.00
C TRP A 59 -7.29 -24.39 -0.13
N GLN A 60 -7.62 -25.67 -0.34
CA GLN A 60 -7.09 -26.47 -1.44
C GLN A 60 -7.49 -25.96 -2.84
N LYS A 61 -8.49 -25.06 -2.96
CA LYS A 61 -8.84 -24.43 -4.24
C LYS A 61 -7.97 -23.21 -4.57
N ALA A 62 -7.20 -22.68 -3.61
CA ALA A 62 -6.29 -21.57 -3.87
C ALA A 62 -5.32 -21.92 -5.00
N GLN A 63 -5.19 -21.01 -5.96
CA GLN A 63 -4.38 -21.21 -7.16
C GLN A 63 -2.89 -21.16 -6.86
N THR A 64 -2.51 -20.40 -5.83
CA THR A 64 -1.11 -20.22 -5.43
C THR A 64 -0.95 -20.07 -3.92
N ARG A 65 0.27 -20.32 -3.44
CA ARG A 65 0.67 -20.15 -2.05
C ARG A 65 2.07 -19.53 -1.99
N PHE A 66 2.26 -18.56 -1.11
CA PHE A 66 3.59 -18.03 -0.84
C PHE A 66 4.27 -18.84 0.27
N ILE A 67 5.48 -19.32 -0.01
CA ILE A 67 6.33 -20.04 0.94
C ILE A 67 7.44 -19.10 1.39
N SER A 68 7.36 -18.65 2.65
CA SER A 68 8.37 -17.78 3.25
C SER A 68 9.69 -18.51 3.46
N THR A 69 10.79 -17.79 3.27
CA THR A 69 12.12 -18.18 3.76
C THR A 69 12.47 -17.43 5.04
N PRO A 70 13.54 -17.82 5.77
CA PRO A 70 14.02 -17.07 6.93
C PRO A 70 14.47 -15.63 6.62
N GLU A 71 14.80 -15.33 5.36
CA GLU A 71 15.13 -13.97 4.92
C GLU A 71 13.91 -13.04 5.00
N GLU A 72 14.12 -11.80 5.47
CA GLU A 72 13.06 -10.80 5.58
C GLU A 72 12.42 -10.51 4.22
N ASN A 73 11.10 -10.73 4.12
CA ASN A 73 10.31 -10.66 2.89
C ASN A 73 10.74 -11.64 1.78
N GLY A 74 11.65 -12.56 2.06
CA GLY A 74 12.10 -13.60 1.15
C GLY A 74 11.11 -14.77 1.07
N GLY A 75 11.12 -15.43 -0.07
CA GLY A 75 10.31 -16.61 -0.31
C GLY A 75 10.08 -16.85 -1.79
N HIS A 76 9.21 -17.80 -2.09
CA HIS A 76 8.79 -18.08 -3.45
C HIS A 76 7.31 -18.46 -3.48
N TRP A 77 6.73 -18.37 -4.67
CA TRP A 77 5.36 -18.76 -4.90
C TRP A 77 5.29 -20.16 -5.49
N GLU A 78 4.42 -21.00 -4.94
CA GLU A 78 4.05 -22.30 -5.50
C GLU A 78 2.73 -22.17 -6.28
N TRP A 79 2.62 -22.90 -7.39
CA TRP A 79 1.54 -22.75 -8.35
C TRP A 79 0.83 -24.08 -8.58
N LYS A 80 -0.50 -24.07 -8.49
CA LYS A 80 -1.33 -25.15 -9.06
C LYS A 80 -1.66 -24.88 -10.54
N VAL A 81 -1.77 -23.61 -10.89
CA VAL A 81 -1.97 -23.11 -12.26
C VAL A 81 -0.91 -22.04 -12.49
N PRO A 82 -0.17 -22.06 -13.63
CA PRO A 82 0.80 -21.03 -13.93
C PRO A 82 0.14 -19.65 -13.81
N PRO A 83 0.71 -18.74 -13.01
CA PRO A 83 0.04 -17.48 -12.73
C PRO A 83 0.04 -16.62 -13.98
N ARG A 84 -0.98 -15.75 -14.08
CA ARG A 84 -0.73 -14.48 -14.76
C ARG A 84 0.32 -13.76 -13.92
N GLU A 85 1.52 -13.55 -14.45
CA GLU A 85 2.59 -12.84 -13.72
C GLU A 85 2.11 -11.49 -13.18
N ARG A 86 1.21 -10.86 -13.93
CA ARG A 86 0.62 -9.55 -13.64
C ARG A 86 -0.84 -9.49 -14.09
N TRP A 87 -1.70 -8.83 -13.31
CA TRP A 87 -3.11 -8.59 -13.66
C TRP A 87 -3.59 -7.24 -13.16
N VAL A 88 -4.63 -6.71 -13.79
CA VAL A 88 -5.24 -5.44 -13.41
C VAL A 88 -6.19 -5.68 -12.24
N MET A 89 -6.09 -4.83 -11.24
CA MET A 89 -7.08 -4.65 -10.19
C MET A 89 -7.69 -3.25 -10.29
N GLN A 90 -8.89 -3.11 -9.74
CA GLN A 90 -9.63 -1.87 -9.66
C GLN A 90 -10.07 -1.62 -8.22
N TYR A 91 -10.03 -0.36 -7.83
CA TYR A 91 -10.72 0.14 -6.64
C TYR A 91 -11.20 1.55 -6.93
N ARG A 92 -12.52 1.76 -6.82
CA ARG A 92 -13.19 3.00 -7.25
C ARG A 92 -12.77 3.35 -8.70
N GLY A 93 -12.34 4.58 -8.93
CA GLY A 93 -11.86 5.05 -10.22
C GLY A 93 -10.39 4.72 -10.52
N LEU A 94 -9.68 3.98 -9.65
CA LEU A 94 -8.28 3.64 -9.85
C LEU A 94 -8.14 2.26 -10.46
N ARG A 95 -7.27 2.14 -11.46
CA ARG A 95 -6.86 0.87 -12.07
C ARG A 95 -5.36 0.72 -11.93
N PHE A 96 -4.91 -0.39 -11.38
CA PHE A 96 -3.52 -0.62 -11.05
C PHE A 96 -3.14 -2.08 -11.26
N TRP A 97 -1.85 -2.32 -11.37
CA TRP A 97 -1.34 -3.67 -11.51
C TRP A 97 -1.10 -4.31 -10.16
N ALA A 98 -1.64 -5.52 -9.99
CA ALA A 98 -1.11 -6.50 -9.06
C ALA A 98 -0.14 -7.43 -9.79
N GLN A 99 0.92 -7.84 -9.10
CA GLN A 99 1.98 -8.65 -9.68
C GLN A 99 2.58 -9.60 -8.65
N MET A 100 2.84 -10.84 -9.06
CA MET A 100 3.65 -11.75 -8.26
C MET A 100 5.15 -11.52 -8.52
N GLY A 101 5.97 -11.79 -7.51
CA GLY A 101 7.42 -11.64 -7.60
C GLY A 101 8.12 -12.39 -6.47
N GLY A 102 9.39 -12.07 -6.20
CA GLY A 102 10.18 -12.73 -5.15
C GLY A 102 9.79 -12.40 -3.71
N SER A 103 8.64 -11.76 -3.48
CA SER A 103 8.13 -11.43 -2.14
C SER A 103 6.63 -11.74 -2.04
N LYS A 104 6.11 -11.78 -0.81
CA LYS A 104 4.67 -11.94 -0.53
C LYS A 104 3.80 -10.76 -0.95
N HIS A 105 4.40 -9.61 -1.29
CA HIS A 105 3.68 -8.40 -1.66
C HIS A 105 3.26 -8.46 -3.13
N LEU A 106 2.00 -8.12 -3.39
CA LEU A 106 1.40 -8.16 -4.73
C LEU A 106 1.33 -6.80 -5.42
N GLY A 107 1.97 -5.76 -4.87
CA GLY A 107 1.91 -4.40 -5.43
C GLY A 107 0.79 -3.52 -4.87
N VAL A 108 0.03 -4.02 -3.90
CA VAL A 108 -1.07 -3.31 -3.24
C VAL A 108 -1.25 -3.79 -1.80
N PHE A 109 -1.66 -2.87 -0.92
CA PHE A 109 -2.04 -3.12 0.47
C PHE A 109 -3.53 -2.76 0.62
N PRO A 110 -4.45 -3.72 0.42
CA PRO A 110 -5.87 -3.42 0.35
C PRO A 110 -6.47 -2.75 1.59
N GLU A 111 -5.87 -3.00 2.76
CA GLU A 111 -6.21 -2.36 4.03
C GLU A 111 -6.02 -0.83 4.00
N GLN A 112 -5.22 -0.29 3.07
CA GLN A 112 -5.00 1.15 2.90
C GLN A 112 -6.13 1.84 2.12
N ALA A 113 -7.08 1.11 1.53
CA ALA A 113 -8.13 1.72 0.72
C ALA A 113 -8.98 2.74 1.50
N SER A 114 -9.27 2.49 2.78
CA SER A 114 -9.98 3.46 3.62
C SER A 114 -9.21 4.78 3.77
N GLN A 115 -7.88 4.74 3.71
CA GLN A 115 -7.05 5.95 3.71
C GLN A 115 -7.11 6.67 2.37
N TRP A 116 -7.23 5.94 1.26
CA TRP A 116 -7.40 6.55 -0.08
C TRP A 116 -8.76 7.22 -0.23
N ASP A 117 -9.82 6.60 0.30
CA ASP A 117 -11.15 7.20 0.39
C ASP A 117 -11.07 8.49 1.23
N TRP A 118 -10.46 8.44 2.41
CA TRP A 118 -10.27 9.63 3.25
C TRP A 118 -9.46 10.74 2.56
N ILE A 119 -8.34 10.41 1.91
CA ILE A 119 -7.52 11.37 1.14
C ILE A 119 -8.38 12.05 0.05
N THR A 120 -9.16 11.26 -0.68
CA THR A 120 -10.04 11.74 -1.75
C THR A 120 -11.05 12.73 -1.20
N GLU A 121 -11.71 12.39 -0.09
CA GLU A 121 -12.66 13.27 0.60
C GLU A 121 -12.02 14.58 1.05
N GLN A 122 -10.85 14.54 1.67
CA GLN A 122 -10.16 15.75 2.15
C GLN A 122 -9.79 16.69 1.00
N VAL A 123 -9.32 16.15 -0.12
CA VAL A 123 -8.99 16.95 -1.31
C VAL A 123 -10.25 17.59 -1.91
N GLN A 124 -11.37 16.86 -1.98
CA GLN A 124 -12.63 17.38 -2.51
C GLN A 124 -13.24 18.47 -1.60
N ILE A 125 -13.23 18.27 -0.27
CA ILE A 125 -13.77 19.23 0.70
C ILE A 125 -13.01 20.56 0.66
N ALA A 126 -11.71 20.54 0.36
CA ALA A 126 -10.90 21.76 0.34
C ALA A 126 -11.31 22.77 -0.75
N GLN A 127 -12.04 22.35 -1.78
CA GLN A 127 -12.49 23.19 -2.91
C GLN A 127 -11.38 24.03 -3.57
N ARG A 128 -10.13 23.59 -3.44
CA ARG A 128 -8.94 24.15 -4.08
C ARG A 128 -7.91 23.05 -4.32
N PRO A 129 -6.99 23.20 -5.28
CA PRO A 129 -5.90 22.25 -5.44
C PRO A 129 -5.02 22.19 -4.18
N LEU A 130 -4.96 21.03 -3.52
CA LEU A 130 -4.07 20.78 -2.38
C LEU A 130 -2.68 20.35 -2.86
N ARG A 131 -1.63 20.75 -2.13
CA ARG A 131 -0.27 20.22 -2.29
C ARG A 131 -0.08 19.04 -1.37
N VAL A 132 -0.02 17.83 -1.92
CA VAL A 132 0.15 16.59 -1.15
C VAL A 132 1.56 16.04 -1.34
N LEU A 133 2.22 15.67 -0.24
CA LEU A 133 3.49 14.96 -0.26
C LEU A 133 3.25 13.50 0.14
N ASN A 134 3.61 12.54 -0.71
CA ASN A 134 3.58 11.12 -0.38
C ASN A 134 5.01 10.59 -0.25
N LEU A 135 5.36 10.10 0.94
CA LEU A 135 6.69 9.58 1.29
C LEU A 135 6.62 8.06 1.44
N PHE A 136 7.62 7.36 0.90
CA PHE A 136 7.62 5.89 0.80
C PHE A 136 6.43 5.40 -0.03
N GLY A 137 6.17 6.09 -1.14
CA GLY A 137 4.89 6.01 -1.84
C GLY A 137 4.64 4.69 -2.59
N TYR A 138 5.62 3.80 -2.69
CA TYR A 138 5.52 2.47 -3.28
C TYR A 138 4.90 2.49 -4.69
N THR A 139 3.86 1.68 -4.94
CA THR A 139 3.15 1.61 -6.23
C THR A 139 2.17 2.76 -6.47
N GLY A 140 2.14 3.75 -5.58
CA GLY A 140 1.54 5.06 -5.81
C GLY A 140 0.03 5.16 -5.62
N LEU A 141 -0.65 4.18 -5.01
CA LEU A 141 -2.12 4.22 -4.93
C LEU A 141 -2.66 5.42 -4.14
N ALA A 142 -2.04 5.79 -3.02
CA ALA A 142 -2.39 7.02 -2.29
C ALA A 142 -2.12 8.30 -3.11
N THR A 143 -1.06 8.29 -3.93
CA THR A 143 -0.75 9.39 -4.87
C THR A 143 -1.82 9.51 -5.94
N LEU A 144 -2.26 8.40 -6.51
CA LEU A 144 -3.27 8.39 -7.56
C LEU A 144 -4.66 8.77 -7.01
N ALA A 145 -5.00 8.35 -5.80
CA ALA A 145 -6.23 8.77 -5.13
C ALA A 145 -6.27 10.31 -4.93
N ALA A 146 -5.20 10.88 -4.36
CA ALA A 146 -5.08 12.34 -4.21
C ALA A 146 -5.14 13.07 -5.56
N ALA A 147 -4.42 12.56 -6.57
CA ALA A 147 -4.35 13.17 -7.89
C ALA A 147 -5.68 13.10 -8.65
N GLN A 148 -6.39 11.97 -8.57
CA GLN A 148 -7.74 11.80 -9.12
C GLN A 148 -8.74 12.80 -8.50
N ALA A 149 -8.56 13.13 -7.23
CA ALA A 149 -9.37 14.13 -6.54
C ALA A 149 -8.98 15.59 -6.87
N GLY A 150 -7.92 15.82 -7.64
CA GLY A 150 -7.47 17.15 -8.07
C GLY A 150 -6.29 17.74 -7.30
N ALA A 151 -5.62 16.96 -6.45
CA ALA A 151 -4.42 17.42 -5.75
C ALA A 151 -3.20 17.51 -6.67
N ARG A 152 -2.26 18.40 -6.34
CA ARG A 152 -0.90 18.43 -6.87
C ARG A 152 -0.02 17.58 -5.97
N VAL A 153 0.47 16.46 -6.46
CA VAL A 153 1.14 15.46 -5.62
C VAL A 153 2.63 15.41 -5.91
N THR A 154 3.46 15.46 -4.87
CA THR A 154 4.87 15.06 -4.94
C THR A 154 4.97 13.65 -4.36
N HIS A 155 5.45 12.70 -5.16
CA HIS A 155 5.62 11.31 -4.75
C HIS A 155 7.11 10.99 -4.63
N ILE A 156 7.51 10.48 -3.46
CA ILE A 156 8.89 10.09 -3.16
C ILE A 156 8.95 8.59 -2.85
N ASP A 157 9.83 7.89 -3.56
CA ASP A 157 10.23 6.53 -3.24
C ASP A 157 11.71 6.34 -3.55
N ALA A 158 12.42 5.50 -2.79
CA ALA A 158 13.83 5.22 -3.05
C ALA A 158 14.04 4.23 -4.20
N SER A 159 13.01 3.44 -4.53
CA SER A 159 13.07 2.39 -5.55
C SER A 159 12.63 2.93 -6.91
N ARG A 160 13.58 2.96 -7.86
CA ARG A 160 13.28 3.25 -9.27
C ARG A 160 12.22 2.30 -9.85
N LYS A 161 12.23 1.04 -9.42
CA LYS A 161 11.23 0.03 -9.82
C LYS A 161 9.84 0.39 -9.29
N ALA A 162 9.74 0.85 -8.05
CA ALA A 162 8.46 1.28 -7.48
C ALA A 162 7.92 2.52 -8.20
N ILE A 163 8.77 3.53 -8.46
CA ILE A 163 8.38 4.71 -9.24
C ILE A 163 7.88 4.32 -10.64
N ALA A 164 8.58 3.43 -11.35
CA ALA A 164 8.15 2.97 -12.67
C ALA A 164 6.79 2.25 -12.61
N TRP A 165 6.57 1.42 -11.59
CA TRP A 165 5.27 0.76 -11.36
C TRP A 165 4.18 1.79 -11.05
N ALA A 166 4.45 2.79 -10.22
CA ALA A 166 3.50 3.85 -9.91
C ALA A 166 3.10 4.67 -11.15
N GLN A 167 4.05 4.95 -12.05
CA GLN A 167 3.79 5.59 -13.35
C GLN A 167 2.98 4.69 -14.30
N GLU A 168 3.20 3.37 -14.27
CA GLU A 168 2.33 2.41 -14.97
C GLU A 168 0.90 2.44 -14.45
N ASN A 169 0.73 2.50 -13.12
CA ASN A 169 -0.59 2.62 -12.49
C ASN A 169 -1.25 3.97 -12.82
N GLN A 170 -0.48 5.06 -12.90
CA GLN A 170 -0.97 6.38 -13.35
C GLN A 170 -1.57 6.28 -14.76
N ARG A 171 -0.84 5.65 -15.70
CA ARG A 171 -1.33 5.44 -17.07
C ARG A 171 -2.57 4.57 -17.09
N LEU A 172 -2.56 3.48 -16.34
CA LEU A 172 -3.67 2.51 -16.30
C LEU A 172 -4.95 3.13 -15.71
N SER A 173 -4.81 4.06 -14.77
CA SER A 173 -5.91 4.85 -14.19
C SER A 173 -6.38 6.02 -15.06
N GLY A 174 -5.77 6.26 -16.22
CA GLY A 174 -6.12 7.40 -17.09
C GLY A 174 -5.72 8.76 -16.50
N LEU A 175 -4.71 8.81 -15.64
CA LEU A 175 -4.29 10.01 -14.90
C LEU A 175 -3.00 10.62 -15.46
N THR A 176 -2.71 10.45 -16.76
CA THR A 176 -1.47 10.94 -17.39
C THR A 176 -1.31 12.46 -17.31
N ASP A 177 -2.42 13.19 -17.36
CA ASP A 177 -2.43 14.66 -17.29
C ASP A 177 -2.53 15.19 -15.85
N ALA A 178 -2.58 14.30 -14.86
CA ALA A 178 -2.64 14.70 -13.46
C ALA A 178 -1.30 15.29 -12.99
N SER A 179 -1.38 16.29 -12.10
CA SER A 179 -0.21 17.02 -11.59
C SER A 179 0.57 16.20 -10.56
N ILE A 180 1.38 15.24 -11.03
CA ILE A 180 2.20 14.37 -10.18
C ILE A 180 3.69 14.56 -10.48
N ARG A 181 4.47 14.88 -9.45
CA ARG A 181 5.92 14.93 -9.48
C ARG A 181 6.51 13.65 -8.89
N TRP A 182 7.04 12.79 -9.75
CA TRP A 182 7.70 11.53 -9.38
C TRP A 182 9.19 11.76 -9.08
N LEU A 183 9.66 11.36 -7.91
CA LEU A 183 11.08 11.47 -7.54
C LEU A 183 11.61 10.17 -6.94
N VAL A 184 12.73 9.71 -7.50
CA VAL A 184 13.56 8.68 -6.89
C VAL A 184 14.50 9.36 -5.88
N ASP A 185 14.19 9.28 -4.59
CA ASP A 185 14.98 9.95 -3.55
C ASP A 185 14.89 9.24 -2.20
N ASP A 186 15.81 9.55 -1.29
CA ASP A 186 15.66 9.22 0.12
C ASP A 186 14.64 10.18 0.76
N ALA A 187 13.61 9.65 1.42
CA ALA A 187 12.51 10.43 1.97
C ALA A 187 13.00 11.51 2.96
N MET A 188 13.93 11.17 3.85
CA MET A 188 14.43 12.11 4.85
C MET A 188 15.31 13.21 4.25
N LYS A 189 16.19 12.87 3.31
CA LYS A 189 16.99 13.84 2.57
C LYS A 189 16.09 14.77 1.76
N PHE A 190 15.04 14.25 1.14
CA PHE A 190 14.05 15.06 0.44
C PHE A 190 13.38 16.07 1.39
N VAL A 191 12.80 15.59 2.50
CA VAL A 191 12.13 16.46 3.48
C VAL A 191 13.07 17.52 4.05
N ARG A 192 14.32 17.17 4.40
CA ARG A 192 15.32 18.16 4.88
C ARG A 192 15.63 19.25 3.85
N ARG A 193 15.66 18.91 2.55
CA ARG A 193 15.86 19.91 1.49
C ARG A 193 14.63 20.79 1.31
N GLU A 194 13.43 20.23 1.38
CA GLU A 194 12.18 20.98 1.31
C GLU A 194 12.03 21.93 2.51
N GLN A 195 12.41 21.49 3.71
CA GLN A 195 12.47 22.34 4.91
C GLN A 195 13.40 23.53 4.72
N ARG A 196 14.63 23.32 4.21
CA ARG A 196 15.58 24.42 3.91
C ARG A 196 15.05 25.40 2.86
N ARG A 197 14.23 24.93 1.93
CA ARG A 197 13.57 25.76 0.90
C ARG A 197 12.32 26.49 1.41
N GLY A 198 11.89 26.23 2.64
CA GLY A 198 10.61 26.76 3.15
C GLY A 198 9.39 26.21 2.41
N SER A 199 9.50 25.03 1.80
CA SER A 199 8.39 24.43 1.06
C SER A 199 7.29 23.95 2.01
N GLN A 200 6.04 24.21 1.64
CA GLN A 200 4.87 23.83 2.42
C GLN A 200 3.97 22.87 1.64
N TYR A 201 3.28 22.00 2.37
CA TYR A 201 2.36 21.00 1.86
C TYR A 201 1.09 21.06 2.71
N ASP A 202 -0.07 20.91 2.07
CA ASP A 202 -1.37 20.88 2.74
C ASP A 202 -1.64 19.51 3.38
N GLY A 203 -1.04 18.45 2.84
CA GLY A 203 -1.16 17.09 3.36
C GLY A 203 0.13 16.29 3.17
N ILE A 204 0.42 15.40 4.13
CA ILE A 204 1.56 14.48 4.07
C ILE A 204 1.05 13.06 4.33
N VAL A 205 1.33 12.16 3.39
CA VAL A 205 1.20 10.71 3.56
C VAL A 205 2.58 10.15 3.86
N LEU A 206 2.69 9.36 4.91
CA LEU A 206 3.95 8.84 5.43
C LEU A 206 3.78 7.36 5.78
N ASP A 207 4.36 6.47 4.96
CA ASP A 207 4.27 5.02 5.14
C ASP A 207 5.67 4.35 5.23
N PRO A 208 6.48 4.70 6.25
CA PRO A 208 7.85 4.21 6.33
C PRO A 208 7.89 2.72 6.68
N PRO A 209 8.75 1.93 6.02
CA PRO A 209 9.00 0.56 6.43
C PRO A 209 9.80 0.52 7.75
N LYS A 210 9.83 -0.62 8.44
CA LYS A 210 10.70 -0.82 9.62
C LYS A 210 12.18 -0.61 9.26
N PHE A 211 12.60 -1.20 8.15
CA PHE A 211 13.94 -1.11 7.59
C PHE A 211 13.86 -0.80 6.09
N GLY A 212 14.82 -0.04 5.55
CA GLY A 212 14.86 0.29 4.14
C GLY A 212 16.21 0.80 3.69
N ARG A 213 16.33 1.05 2.39
CA ARG A 213 17.51 1.71 1.82
C ARG A 213 17.12 2.84 0.88
N GLY A 214 17.83 3.95 0.99
CA GLY A 214 17.77 5.05 0.02
C GLY A 214 18.43 4.66 -1.32
N PRO A 215 18.22 5.47 -2.37
CA PRO A 215 18.69 5.15 -3.73
C PRO A 215 20.21 5.13 -3.86
N LYS A 216 20.96 5.71 -2.92
CA LYS A 216 22.43 5.67 -2.85
C LYS A 216 22.93 4.79 -1.72
N GLY A 217 22.08 3.89 -1.22
CA GLY A 217 22.42 2.94 -0.15
C GLY A 217 22.33 3.51 1.26
N GLU A 218 21.70 4.68 1.45
CA GLU A 218 21.40 5.23 2.77
C GLU A 218 20.60 4.21 3.59
N VAL A 219 20.95 4.00 4.85
CA VAL A 219 20.20 3.07 5.71
C VAL A 219 19.02 3.81 6.34
N TRP A 220 17.83 3.23 6.20
CA TRP A 220 16.62 3.66 6.91
C TRP A 220 16.28 2.64 8.00
N GLU A 221 16.11 3.12 9.23
CA GLU A 221 15.69 2.34 10.39
C GLU A 221 14.68 3.17 11.21
N PHE A 222 13.42 2.72 11.26
CA PHE A 222 12.32 3.50 11.84
C PHE A 222 12.57 3.89 13.31
N PHE A 223 13.15 2.99 14.11
CA PHE A 223 13.38 3.21 15.54
C PHE A 223 14.69 3.93 15.87
N LYS A 224 15.44 4.39 14.87
CA LYS A 224 16.70 5.15 15.05
C LYS A 224 16.58 6.63 14.66
N LEU A 225 15.34 7.14 14.55
CA LEU A 225 15.03 8.54 14.24
C LEU A 225 15.46 9.51 15.34
#